data_AF-A0A7C3IUV8-F1
#
_entry.id   AF-A0A7C3IUV8-F1
#
_cell.length_a   1.000
_cell.length_b   1.000
_cell.length_c   1.000
_cell.angle_alpha   90.00
_cell.angle_beta   90.00
_cell.angle_gamma   90.00
#
_symmetry.space_group_name_H-M   'P 1'
#
loop_
_entity.id
_entity.type
_entity.pdbx_description
1 polymer ?
#
loop_
_entity_poly.entity_id
_entity_poly.type
_entity_poly.pdbx_seq_one_letter_code
_entity_poly.pdbx_strand_id
1 'polypeptide(L)'
;MERAKAKAAALIEALPYLQQFRGRTMVVKFGGAAMNPQGDLADILFSLVFLSHVGVRPVLVHGGGHFISQAMKERGLQPTFVRGRRVTDQAALAIVEDVLINKVNAQLVAKIEELGGSAVGLHSRHGRPLLGEKLLETAEDGTPVDLGLVGRVFSVRTALINDVLDAGCIPVIAPLAVSLDGQVLNCNADTASWKVAADLKAEKLVLLSDVAGILRDRKDDSTLISTLTKDEAARLESEGVIEGGMLPKVDACIRAVEAGVRKAHMIDGRIPHALLLEIFTDKGVGTEIIRSRG
;
A
#
# COMPACT_ATOMS: atom_id res chain seq x y z
N MET A 1 39.00 4.42 7.29
CA MET A 1 39.03 5.19 6.03
C MET A 1 38.19 4.51 4.95
N GLU A 2 38.42 3.25 4.62
CA GLU A 2 37.68 2.53 3.55
C GLU A 2 36.15 2.50 3.73
N ARG A 3 35.64 2.25 4.95
CA ARG A 3 34.20 2.32 5.22
C ARG A 3 33.59 3.70 4.96
N ALA A 4 34.34 4.77 5.18
CA ALA A 4 33.87 6.14 4.92
C ALA A 4 33.84 6.44 3.42
N LYS A 5 34.85 5.97 2.67
CA LYS A 5 34.87 6.05 1.19
C LYS A 5 33.71 5.27 0.57
N ALA A 6 33.45 4.05 1.04
CA ALA A 6 32.33 3.24 0.58
C ALA A 6 30.97 3.91 0.82
N LYS A 7 30.79 4.55 1.99
CA LYS A 7 29.58 5.35 2.27
C LYS A 7 29.43 6.53 1.31
N ALA A 8 30.51 7.26 1.05
CA ALA A 8 30.47 8.38 0.11
C ALA A 8 30.16 7.92 -1.33
N ALA A 9 30.76 6.80 -1.76
CA ALA A 9 30.49 6.20 -3.07
C ALA A 9 29.01 5.82 -3.22
N ALA A 10 28.42 5.14 -2.22
CA ALA A 10 27.01 4.78 -2.24
C ALA A 10 26.07 6.00 -2.34
N LEU A 11 26.39 7.11 -1.65
CA LEU A 11 25.62 8.35 -1.76
C LEU A 11 25.72 8.98 -3.16
N ILE A 12 26.88 8.90 -3.80
CA ILE A 12 27.09 9.39 -5.17
C ILE A 12 26.36 8.49 -6.19
N GLU A 13 26.43 7.17 -6.02
CA GLU A 13 25.73 6.20 -6.87
C GLU A 13 24.20 6.35 -6.81
N ALA A 14 23.66 6.81 -5.68
CA ALA A 14 22.24 7.10 -5.55
C ALA A 14 21.79 8.38 -6.29
N LEU A 15 22.70 9.31 -6.59
CA LEU A 15 22.36 10.63 -7.13
C LEU A 15 21.52 10.59 -8.42
N PRO A 16 21.81 9.75 -9.44
CA PRO A 16 21.00 9.67 -10.65
C PRO A 16 19.53 9.30 -10.37
N TYR A 17 19.30 8.37 -9.45
CA TYR A 17 17.96 7.97 -9.03
C TYR A 17 17.25 9.10 -8.27
N LEU A 18 17.97 9.81 -7.38
CA LEU A 18 17.42 10.97 -6.67
C LEU A 18 16.98 12.07 -7.64
N GLN A 19 17.78 12.33 -8.67
CA GLN A 19 17.44 13.28 -9.74
C GLN A 19 16.23 12.82 -10.55
N GLN A 20 16.17 11.53 -10.91
CA GLN A 20 15.07 10.96 -11.67
C GLN A 20 13.73 11.04 -10.93
N PHE A 21 13.73 10.76 -9.62
CA PHE A 21 12.51 10.67 -8.82
C PHE A 21 12.13 11.96 -8.10
N ARG A 22 12.92 13.03 -8.21
CA ARG A 22 12.59 14.32 -7.64
C ARG A 22 11.25 14.83 -8.17
N GLY A 23 10.36 15.25 -7.26
CA GLY A 23 9.02 15.71 -7.56
C GLY A 23 8.04 14.62 -7.99
N ARG A 24 8.46 13.35 -8.06
CA ARG A 24 7.60 12.22 -8.43
C ARG A 24 6.83 11.72 -7.23
N THR A 25 5.55 11.41 -7.44
CA THR A 25 4.70 10.79 -6.42
C THR A 25 4.92 9.29 -6.36
N MET A 26 5.07 8.76 -5.15
CA MET A 26 5.14 7.33 -4.89
C MET A 26 4.10 6.95 -3.84
N VAL A 27 3.21 6.03 -4.18
CA VAL A 27 2.22 5.51 -3.23
C VAL A 27 2.74 4.22 -2.65
N VAL A 28 2.91 4.18 -1.34
CA VAL A 28 3.35 3.01 -0.60
C VAL A 28 2.18 2.48 0.21
N LYS A 29 1.79 1.25 -0.07
CA LYS A 29 0.83 0.54 0.75
C LYS A 29 1.56 -0.25 1.82
N PHE A 30 1.19 -0.01 3.07
CA PHE A 30 1.73 -0.69 4.23
C PHE A 30 0.66 -1.55 4.94
N GLY A 31 0.92 -2.83 5.20
CA GLY A 31 0.04 -3.68 6.00
C GLY A 31 0.48 -5.14 6.04
N GLY A 32 -0.11 -5.94 6.94
CA GLY A 32 0.26 -7.36 7.13
C GLY A 32 1.29 -7.54 8.24
N ALA A 33 2.10 -8.59 8.17
CA ALA A 33 3.14 -8.91 9.17
C ALA A 33 4.19 -7.79 9.34
N ALA A 34 4.37 -6.95 8.31
CA ALA A 34 5.24 -5.77 8.36
C ALA A 34 4.78 -4.70 9.38
N MET A 35 3.55 -4.79 9.92
CA MET A 35 3.07 -3.93 11.01
C MET A 35 3.60 -4.31 12.40
N ASN A 36 4.58 -5.23 12.49
CA ASN A 36 5.20 -5.60 13.75
C ASN A 36 6.09 -4.43 14.27
N PRO A 37 5.83 -3.91 15.48
CA PRO A 37 6.64 -2.85 16.08
C PRO A 37 8.12 -3.22 16.33
N GLN A 38 8.47 -4.52 16.31
CA GLN A 38 9.77 -5.02 16.77
C GLN A 38 10.93 -4.99 15.74
N GLY A 39 10.75 -4.46 14.53
CA GLY A 39 11.90 -4.30 13.62
C GLY A 39 11.63 -3.53 12.34
N ASP A 40 10.58 -3.88 11.62
CA ASP A 40 10.48 -3.50 10.20
C ASP A 40 9.76 -2.17 9.96
N LEU A 41 8.81 -1.82 10.84
CA LEU A 41 8.01 -0.61 10.72
C LEU A 41 8.88 0.66 10.74
N ALA A 42 9.86 0.74 11.65
CA ALA A 42 10.70 1.92 11.80
C ALA A 42 11.54 2.16 10.54
N ASP A 43 12.10 1.11 9.95
CA ASP A 43 12.94 1.22 8.75
C ASP A 43 12.13 1.64 7.51
N ILE A 44 10.90 1.14 7.38
CA ILE A 44 9.98 1.54 6.31
C ILE A 44 9.60 3.01 6.47
N LEU A 45 9.18 3.42 7.67
CA LEU A 45 8.80 4.81 7.92
C LEU A 45 9.99 5.76 7.76
N PHE A 46 11.18 5.36 8.21
CA PHE A 46 12.40 6.13 7.98
C PHE A 46 12.74 6.24 6.49
N SER A 47 12.49 5.19 5.71
CA SER A 47 12.62 5.24 4.25
C SER A 47 11.65 6.27 3.62
N LEU A 48 10.41 6.37 4.11
CA LEU A 48 9.47 7.39 3.65
C LEU A 48 9.93 8.80 4.02
N VAL A 49 10.44 8.99 5.24
CA VAL A 49 11.02 10.27 5.68
C VAL A 49 12.19 10.66 4.78
N PHE A 50 13.10 9.72 4.50
CA PHE A 50 14.22 9.92 3.59
C PHE A 50 13.75 10.35 2.20
N LEU A 51 12.79 9.62 1.61
CA LEU A 51 12.21 9.95 0.30
C LEU A 51 11.65 11.38 0.26
N SER A 52 10.90 11.77 1.30
CA SER A 52 10.38 13.14 1.44
C SER A 52 11.50 14.19 1.45
N HIS A 53 12.56 13.95 2.23
CA HIS A 53 13.69 14.88 2.36
C HIS A 53 14.49 15.06 1.07
N VAL A 54 14.59 14.02 0.24
CA VAL A 54 15.27 14.10 -1.07
C VAL A 54 14.37 14.62 -2.19
N GLY A 55 13.13 15.01 -1.86
CA GLY A 55 12.20 15.66 -2.77
C GLY A 55 11.32 14.70 -3.58
N VAL A 56 11.28 13.41 -3.23
CA VAL A 56 10.21 12.50 -3.68
C VAL A 56 8.93 12.86 -2.90
N ARG A 57 7.77 12.60 -3.48
CA ARG A 57 6.45 12.89 -2.88
C ARG A 57 5.79 11.59 -2.39
N PRO A 58 6.18 11.02 -1.23
CA PRO A 58 5.62 9.75 -0.76
C PRO A 58 4.21 9.93 -0.20
N VAL A 59 3.32 8.98 -0.48
CA VAL A 59 1.98 8.85 0.11
C VAL A 59 1.87 7.48 0.73
N LEU A 60 1.49 7.40 2.00
CA LEU A 60 1.34 6.15 2.73
C LEU A 60 -0.14 5.77 2.80
N VAL A 61 -0.51 4.60 2.28
CA VAL A 61 -1.84 4.01 2.48
C VAL A 61 -1.68 2.81 3.40
N HIS A 62 -2.36 2.78 4.55
CA HIS A 62 -2.15 1.71 5.53
C HIS A 62 -3.30 0.70 5.59
N GLY A 63 -3.00 -0.50 6.08
CA GLY A 63 -3.98 -1.48 6.52
C GLY A 63 -4.18 -1.45 8.03
N GLY A 64 -4.80 -2.50 8.55
CA GLY A 64 -4.94 -2.71 10.00
C GLY A 64 -5.69 -4.00 10.35
N GLY A 65 -5.73 -4.96 9.42
CA GLY A 65 -6.62 -6.13 9.52
C GLY A 65 -6.44 -6.93 10.81
N HIS A 66 -5.20 -7.16 11.24
CA HIS A 66 -4.88 -7.85 12.49
C HIS A 66 -5.44 -7.09 13.71
N PHE A 67 -5.15 -5.78 13.82
CA PHE A 67 -5.63 -4.95 14.93
C PHE A 67 -7.16 -4.85 14.98
N ILE A 68 -7.82 -4.77 13.82
CA ILE A 68 -9.28 -4.77 13.74
C ILE A 68 -9.83 -6.11 14.23
N SER A 69 -9.28 -7.23 13.74
CA SER A 69 -9.72 -8.57 14.15
C SER A 69 -9.53 -8.81 15.64
N GLN A 70 -8.44 -8.30 16.22
CA GLN A 70 -8.22 -8.33 17.66
C GLN A 70 -9.29 -7.54 18.42
N ALA A 71 -9.51 -6.26 18.04
CA ALA A 71 -10.51 -5.41 18.70
C ALA A 71 -11.95 -5.93 18.56
N MET A 72 -12.28 -6.59 17.44
CA MET A 72 -13.57 -7.27 17.27
C MET A 72 -13.74 -8.40 18.29
N LYS A 73 -12.73 -9.27 18.43
CA LYS A 73 -12.76 -10.38 19.39
C LYS A 73 -12.87 -9.89 20.83
N GLU A 74 -12.13 -8.85 21.20
CA GLU A 74 -12.19 -8.20 22.52
C GLU A 74 -13.60 -7.64 22.84
N ARG A 75 -14.36 -7.26 21.81
CA ARG A 75 -15.75 -6.78 21.92
C ARG A 75 -16.80 -7.87 21.65
N GLY A 76 -16.39 -9.15 21.64
CA GLY A 76 -17.28 -10.29 21.45
C GLY A 76 -17.78 -10.53 20.03
N LEU A 77 -17.25 -9.82 19.03
CA LEU A 77 -17.60 -9.99 17.62
C LEU A 77 -16.63 -10.94 16.92
N GLN A 78 -17.15 -11.84 16.10
CA GLN A 78 -16.32 -12.75 15.30
C GLN A 78 -15.97 -12.13 13.94
N PRO A 79 -14.67 -12.00 13.59
CA PRO A 79 -14.25 -11.58 12.27
C PRO A 79 -14.68 -12.57 11.17
N THR A 80 -15.45 -12.10 10.20
CA THR A 80 -15.80 -12.88 9.00
C THR A 80 -15.21 -12.23 7.75
N PHE A 81 -14.73 -13.06 6.83
CA PHE A 81 -14.12 -12.61 5.58
C PHE A 81 -14.71 -13.37 4.38
N VAL A 82 -14.90 -12.65 3.27
CA VAL A 82 -15.25 -13.20 1.96
C VAL A 82 -14.27 -12.63 0.96
N ARG A 83 -13.56 -13.50 0.21
CA ARG A 83 -12.54 -13.11 -0.79
C ARG A 83 -11.53 -12.07 -0.27
N GLY A 84 -11.07 -12.24 0.98
CA GLY A 84 -10.11 -11.34 1.63
C GLY A 84 -10.69 -9.98 2.08
N ARG A 85 -11.99 -9.74 1.90
CA ARG A 85 -12.70 -8.56 2.41
C ARG A 85 -13.44 -8.91 3.69
N ARG A 86 -13.37 -8.03 4.68
CA ARG A 86 -14.07 -8.20 5.96
C ARG A 86 -15.54 -7.87 5.78
N VAL A 87 -16.42 -8.81 6.11
CA VAL A 87 -17.86 -8.52 6.23
C VAL A 87 -18.03 -7.47 7.33
N THR A 88 -18.64 -6.33 7.00
CA THR A 88 -18.64 -5.15 7.86
C THR A 88 -20.07 -4.66 8.05
N ASP A 89 -20.73 -5.05 9.14
CA ASP A 89 -21.98 -4.41 9.57
C ASP A 89 -21.71 -3.08 10.31
N GLN A 90 -22.74 -2.44 10.84
CA GLN A 90 -22.62 -1.17 11.55
C GLN A 90 -21.72 -1.27 12.80
N ALA A 91 -21.83 -2.38 13.55
CA ALA A 91 -21.04 -2.59 14.76
C ALA A 91 -19.57 -2.83 14.41
N ALA A 92 -19.30 -3.66 13.40
CA ALA A 92 -17.97 -3.89 12.86
C ALA A 92 -17.37 -2.61 12.29
N LEU A 93 -18.14 -1.77 11.59
CA LEU A 93 -17.65 -0.50 11.03
C LEU A 93 -17.17 0.44 12.12
N ALA A 94 -17.89 0.56 13.24
CA ALA A 94 -17.47 1.40 14.35
C ALA A 94 -16.10 0.96 14.92
N ILE A 95 -15.86 -0.35 15.00
CA ILE A 95 -14.56 -0.91 15.41
C ILE A 95 -13.48 -0.65 14.35
N VAL A 96 -13.81 -0.85 13.08
CA VAL A 96 -12.90 -0.61 11.96
C VAL A 96 -12.43 0.84 11.95
N GLU A 97 -13.35 1.80 12.03
CA GLU A 97 -13.02 3.23 12.05
C GLU A 97 -12.13 3.58 13.24
N ASP A 98 -12.52 3.16 14.44
CA ASP A 98 -11.79 3.44 15.67
C ASP A 98 -10.35 2.91 15.60
N VAL A 99 -10.17 1.65 15.18
CA VAL A 99 -8.85 1.03 15.08
C VAL A 99 -8.02 1.67 13.97
N LEU A 100 -8.58 1.90 12.78
CA LEU A 100 -7.80 2.45 11.67
C LEU A 100 -7.40 3.90 11.94
N ILE A 101 -8.30 4.71 12.50
CA ILE A 101 -8.06 6.14 12.72
C ILE A 101 -7.26 6.37 14.01
N ASN A 102 -7.82 5.95 15.15
CA ASN A 102 -7.31 6.38 16.46
C ASN A 102 -6.10 5.56 16.92
N LYS A 103 -5.93 4.35 16.40
CA LYS A 103 -4.79 3.49 16.73
C LYS A 103 -3.75 3.50 15.61
N VAL A 104 -4.08 2.94 14.44
CA VAL A 104 -3.07 2.72 13.40
C VAL A 104 -2.60 4.03 12.76
N ASN A 105 -3.53 4.84 12.23
CA ASN A 105 -3.16 6.08 11.54
C ASN A 105 -2.40 7.04 12.47
N ALA A 106 -2.93 7.26 13.67
CA ALA A 106 -2.30 8.08 14.69
C ALA A 106 -0.89 7.60 15.07
N GLN A 107 -0.67 6.29 15.25
CA GLN A 107 0.66 5.74 15.54
C GLN A 107 1.63 5.93 14.37
N LEU A 108 1.19 5.75 13.12
CA LEU A 108 2.05 5.95 11.95
C LEU A 108 2.46 7.42 11.80
N VAL A 109 1.50 8.34 11.97
CA VAL A 109 1.79 9.80 11.94
C VAL A 109 2.79 10.16 13.03
N ALA A 110 2.53 9.79 14.28
CA ALA A 110 3.42 10.07 15.40
C ALA A 110 4.82 9.49 15.19
N LYS A 111 4.92 8.28 14.64
CA LYS A 111 6.22 7.65 14.39
C LYS A 111 7.00 8.32 13.26
N ILE A 112 6.32 8.79 12.21
CA ILE A 112 6.95 9.57 11.14
C ILE A 112 7.52 10.88 11.71
N GLU A 113 6.76 11.56 12.59
CA GLU A 113 7.21 12.79 13.27
C GLU A 113 8.39 12.54 14.20
N GLU A 114 8.37 11.46 14.98
CA GLU A 114 9.50 11.04 15.84
C GLU A 114 10.78 10.80 15.03
N LEU A 115 10.64 10.28 13.81
CA LEU A 115 11.75 10.03 12.87
C LEU A 115 12.23 11.29 12.14
N GLY A 116 11.69 12.47 12.47
CA GLY A 116 12.07 13.76 11.88
C GLY A 116 11.35 14.09 10.57
N GLY A 117 10.29 13.36 10.22
CA GLY A 117 9.41 13.70 9.11
C GLY A 117 8.28 14.64 9.53
N SER A 118 7.43 14.99 8.56
CA SER A 118 6.15 15.65 8.81
C SER A 118 5.06 14.85 8.12
N ALA A 119 3.96 14.54 8.82
CA ALA A 119 2.90 13.69 8.29
C ALA A 119 1.52 14.26 8.60
N VAL A 120 0.55 13.96 7.74
CA VAL A 120 -0.86 14.34 7.95
C VAL A 120 -1.73 13.11 7.77
N GLY A 121 -2.44 12.72 8.84
CA GLY A 121 -3.43 11.66 8.80
C GLY A 121 -4.68 12.08 8.02
N LEU A 122 -5.08 11.32 6.99
CA LEU A 122 -6.29 11.56 6.19
C LEU A 122 -7.20 10.32 6.22
N HIS A 123 -8.48 10.51 6.50
CA HIS A 123 -9.46 9.44 6.70
C HIS A 123 -10.91 9.96 6.60
N SER A 124 -11.92 9.11 6.88
CA SER A 124 -13.35 9.47 6.79
C SER A 124 -13.74 10.68 7.67
N ARG A 125 -13.06 10.85 8.81
CA ARG A 125 -13.29 11.96 9.75
C ARG A 125 -12.41 13.21 9.50
N HIS A 126 -11.36 13.11 8.68
CA HIS A 126 -10.45 14.22 8.40
C HIS A 126 -10.02 14.23 6.92
N GLY A 127 -10.37 15.30 6.20
CA GLY A 127 -10.07 15.45 4.77
C GLY A 127 -10.94 14.63 3.81
N ARG A 128 -11.41 13.44 4.23
CA ARG A 128 -12.21 12.52 3.38
C ARG A 128 -11.57 12.28 2.01
N PRO A 129 -10.30 11.79 1.98
CA PRO A 129 -9.53 11.71 0.75
C PRO A 129 -10.10 10.73 -0.28
N LEU A 130 -10.87 9.74 0.18
CA LEU A 130 -11.41 8.66 -0.65
C LEU A 130 -12.92 8.78 -0.78
N LEU A 131 -13.41 8.82 -2.02
CA LEU A 131 -14.83 8.72 -2.37
C LEU A 131 -15.12 7.31 -2.86
N GLY A 132 -16.19 6.71 -2.34
CA GLY A 132 -16.48 5.30 -2.60
C GLY A 132 -17.96 4.98 -2.71
N GLU A 133 -18.23 3.78 -3.18
CA GLU A 133 -19.58 3.24 -3.30
C GLU A 133 -19.61 1.83 -2.70
N LYS A 134 -20.80 1.39 -2.27
CA LYS A 134 -20.98 0.06 -1.69
C LYS A 134 -20.57 -1.00 -2.70
N LEU A 135 -19.76 -1.95 -2.27
CA LEU A 135 -19.31 -3.06 -3.09
C LEU A 135 -20.21 -4.26 -2.85
N LEU A 136 -20.86 -4.74 -3.91
CA LEU A 136 -21.45 -6.08 -3.93
C LEU A 136 -20.38 -7.05 -4.44
N GLU A 137 -20.09 -8.06 -3.63
CA GLU A 137 -19.18 -9.13 -4.00
C GLU A 137 -19.92 -10.15 -4.88
N THR A 138 -19.18 -10.94 -5.65
CA THR A 138 -19.73 -12.12 -6.33
C THR A 138 -19.23 -13.37 -5.63
N ALA A 139 -20.11 -14.32 -5.33
CA ALA A 139 -19.71 -15.65 -4.87
C ALA A 139 -19.07 -16.47 -6.02
N GLU A 140 -18.58 -17.67 -5.73
CA GLU A 140 -18.03 -18.58 -6.75
C GLU A 140 -19.07 -19.03 -7.78
N ASP A 141 -20.34 -19.14 -7.36
CA ASP A 141 -21.47 -19.52 -8.21
C ASP A 141 -22.09 -18.32 -8.98
N GLY A 142 -21.49 -17.14 -8.89
CA GLY A 142 -21.97 -15.93 -9.57
C GLY A 142 -23.03 -15.14 -8.78
N THR A 143 -23.45 -15.60 -7.60
CA THR A 143 -24.47 -14.90 -6.81
C THR A 143 -23.92 -13.62 -6.17
N PRO A 144 -24.67 -12.50 -6.15
CA PRO A 144 -24.27 -11.30 -5.41
C PRO A 144 -24.25 -11.56 -3.90
N VAL A 145 -23.15 -11.21 -3.24
CA VAL A 145 -22.98 -11.28 -1.79
C VAL A 145 -22.86 -9.85 -1.24
N ASP A 146 -23.81 -9.50 -0.37
CA ASP A 146 -23.74 -8.24 0.38
C ASP A 146 -22.77 -8.40 1.55
N LEU A 147 -21.67 -7.65 1.52
CA LEU A 147 -20.67 -7.65 2.59
C LEU A 147 -20.96 -6.58 3.66
N GLY A 148 -22.11 -5.91 3.59
CA GLY A 148 -22.47 -4.78 4.44
C GLY A 148 -21.80 -3.49 3.96
N LEU A 149 -21.26 -2.72 4.90
CA LEU A 149 -20.60 -1.43 4.71
C LEU A 149 -19.17 -1.58 4.17
N VAL A 150 -19.00 -2.44 3.18
CA VAL A 150 -17.76 -2.62 2.42
C VAL A 150 -17.87 -1.82 1.14
N GLY A 151 -16.80 -1.13 0.77
CA GLY A 151 -16.80 -0.23 -0.37
C GLY A 151 -15.64 -0.42 -1.33
N ARG A 152 -15.83 0.15 -2.52
CA ARG A 152 -14.78 0.38 -3.51
C ARG A 152 -14.57 1.88 -3.68
N VAL A 153 -13.32 2.31 -3.74
CA VAL A 153 -12.96 3.70 -4.08
C VAL A 153 -13.21 3.91 -5.57
N PHE A 154 -14.06 4.88 -5.93
CA PHE A 154 -14.28 5.28 -7.32
C PHE A 154 -13.54 6.57 -7.68
N SER A 155 -13.21 7.41 -6.68
CA SER A 155 -12.50 8.68 -6.90
C SER A 155 -11.69 9.08 -5.67
N VAL A 156 -10.57 9.76 -5.90
CA VAL A 156 -9.69 10.30 -4.87
C VAL A 156 -9.66 11.83 -4.96
N ARG A 157 -9.74 12.50 -3.82
CA ARG A 157 -9.61 13.97 -3.72
C ARG A 157 -8.14 14.37 -3.82
N THR A 158 -7.60 14.34 -5.05
CA THR A 158 -6.17 14.56 -5.31
C THR A 158 -5.67 15.94 -4.93
N ALA A 159 -6.50 16.99 -5.07
CA ALA A 159 -6.13 18.35 -4.66
C ALA A 159 -5.71 18.42 -3.19
N LEU A 160 -6.52 17.86 -2.29
CA LEU A 160 -6.21 17.77 -0.85
C LEU A 160 -4.88 17.04 -0.59
N ILE A 161 -4.66 15.91 -1.27
CA ILE A 161 -3.44 15.12 -1.09
C ILE A 161 -2.22 15.90 -1.62
N ASN A 162 -2.37 16.60 -2.74
CA ASN A 162 -1.33 17.44 -3.31
C ASN A 162 -0.98 18.62 -2.40
N ASP A 163 -1.96 19.27 -1.77
CA ASP A 163 -1.71 20.36 -0.82
C ASP A 163 -0.81 19.89 0.35
N VAL A 164 -1.08 18.69 0.88
CA VAL A 164 -0.24 18.07 1.93
C VAL A 164 1.17 17.79 1.40
N LEU A 165 1.29 17.23 0.19
CA LEU A 165 2.58 16.93 -0.43
C LEU A 165 3.39 18.20 -0.74
N ASP A 166 2.72 19.26 -1.21
CA ASP A 166 3.36 20.53 -1.57
C ASP A 166 3.86 21.28 -0.31
N ALA A 167 3.24 21.03 0.85
CA ALA A 167 3.75 21.48 2.15
C ALA A 167 4.95 20.65 2.66
N GLY A 168 5.41 19.65 1.90
CA GLY A 168 6.51 18.76 2.31
C GLY A 168 6.11 17.69 3.33
N CYS A 169 4.81 17.52 3.57
CA CYS A 169 4.27 16.52 4.49
C CYS A 169 3.94 15.21 3.76
N ILE A 170 4.01 14.10 4.50
CA ILE A 170 3.64 12.76 4.04
C ILE A 170 2.15 12.51 4.35
N PRO A 171 1.27 12.37 3.36
CA PRO A 171 -0.12 12.00 3.60
C PRO A 171 -0.20 10.53 4.04
N VAL A 172 -0.84 10.29 5.18
CA VAL A 172 -1.07 8.94 5.74
C VAL A 172 -2.56 8.62 5.68
N ILE A 173 -2.96 7.77 4.74
CA ILE A 173 -4.35 7.54 4.35
C ILE A 173 -4.87 6.23 4.94
N ALA A 174 -5.97 6.31 5.68
CA ALA A 174 -6.75 5.14 6.08
C ALA A 174 -7.72 4.72 4.96
N PRO A 175 -7.94 3.43 4.70
CA PRO A 175 -8.76 2.91 3.61
C PRO A 175 -10.25 2.94 3.97
N LEU A 176 -10.74 4.13 4.32
CA LEU A 176 -12.14 4.42 4.66
C LEU A 176 -12.67 5.41 3.63
N ALA A 177 -13.49 4.92 2.70
CA ALA A 177 -14.12 5.76 1.70
C ALA A 177 -15.43 6.33 2.22
N VAL A 178 -15.82 7.50 1.71
CA VAL A 178 -17.11 8.13 2.01
C VAL A 178 -17.94 8.17 0.73
N SER A 179 -19.16 7.67 0.78
CA SER A 179 -20.09 7.75 -0.34
C SER A 179 -20.71 9.14 -0.48
N LEU A 180 -21.43 9.37 -1.58
CA LEU A 180 -22.02 10.67 -1.88
C LEU A 180 -23.08 11.10 -0.86
N ASP A 181 -23.78 10.13 -0.25
CA ASP A 181 -24.73 10.33 0.85
C ASP A 181 -24.07 10.39 2.23
N GLY A 182 -22.74 10.30 2.31
CA GLY A 182 -21.97 10.47 3.55
C GLY A 182 -21.75 9.19 4.36
N GLN A 183 -22.16 8.02 3.87
CA GLN A 183 -21.89 6.73 4.50
C GLN A 183 -20.40 6.38 4.41
N VAL A 184 -19.80 5.97 5.52
CA VAL A 184 -18.43 5.45 5.54
C VAL A 184 -18.42 3.98 5.15
N LEU A 185 -17.46 3.61 4.32
CA LEU A 185 -17.29 2.27 3.80
C LEU A 185 -15.87 1.76 4.09
N ASN A 186 -15.79 0.53 4.57
CA ASN A 186 -14.54 -0.17 4.78
C ASN A 186 -14.00 -0.68 3.43
N CYS A 187 -12.86 -0.14 2.99
CA CYS A 187 -12.21 -0.55 1.75
C CYS A 187 -11.02 -1.46 2.02
N ASN A 188 -10.73 -2.37 1.09
CA ASN A 188 -9.48 -3.10 1.11
C ASN A 188 -8.31 -2.12 0.84
N ALA A 189 -7.23 -2.22 1.62
CA ALA A 189 -6.11 -1.27 1.52
C ALA A 189 -5.31 -1.42 0.21
N ASP A 190 -5.18 -2.65 -0.33
CA ASP A 190 -4.52 -2.88 -1.63
C ASP A 190 -5.38 -2.31 -2.77
N THR A 191 -6.71 -2.44 -2.69
CA THR A 191 -7.61 -1.87 -3.70
C THR A 191 -7.74 -0.34 -3.60
N ALA A 192 -7.64 0.21 -2.39
CA ALA A 192 -7.60 1.66 -2.19
C ALA A 192 -6.29 2.26 -2.71
N SER A 193 -5.14 1.60 -2.48
CA SER A 193 -3.82 2.15 -2.82
C SER A 193 -3.59 2.27 -4.33
N TRP A 194 -4.03 1.29 -5.15
CA TRP A 194 -3.88 1.43 -6.60
C TRP A 194 -4.70 2.60 -7.13
N LYS A 195 -5.90 2.83 -6.59
CA LYS A 195 -6.77 3.93 -7.02
C LYS A 195 -6.18 5.29 -6.62
N VAL A 196 -5.60 5.38 -5.41
CA VAL A 196 -4.80 6.54 -4.99
C VAL A 196 -3.62 6.78 -5.92
N ALA A 197 -2.87 5.73 -6.28
CA ALA A 197 -1.74 5.83 -7.20
C ALA A 197 -2.17 6.29 -8.61
N ALA A 198 -3.25 5.71 -9.13
CA ALA A 198 -3.79 6.04 -10.44
C ALA A 198 -4.25 7.51 -10.51
N ASP A 199 -5.08 7.96 -9.57
CA ASP A 199 -5.64 9.31 -9.58
C ASP A 199 -4.55 10.38 -9.36
N LEU A 200 -3.52 10.07 -8.55
CA LEU A 200 -2.35 10.93 -8.36
C LEU A 200 -1.32 10.84 -9.50
N LYS A 201 -1.53 9.96 -10.49
CA LYS A 201 -0.57 9.69 -11.57
C LYS A 201 0.82 9.36 -11.03
N ALA A 202 0.86 8.49 -10.01
CA ALA A 202 2.09 8.14 -9.33
C ALA A 202 3.10 7.49 -10.28
N GLU A 203 4.38 7.77 -10.04
CA GLU A 203 5.49 7.11 -10.73
C GLU A 203 5.56 5.64 -10.31
N LYS A 204 5.33 5.36 -9.02
CA LYS A 204 5.35 4.01 -8.46
C LYS A 204 4.19 3.77 -7.50
N LEU A 205 3.60 2.59 -7.59
CA LEU A 205 2.86 1.95 -6.50
C LEU A 205 3.77 0.90 -5.87
N VAL A 206 3.90 0.87 -4.55
CA VAL A 206 4.68 -0.15 -3.83
C VAL A 206 3.79 -0.82 -2.80
N LEU A 207 3.56 -2.13 -2.94
CA LEU A 207 2.82 -2.94 -1.98
C LEU A 207 3.82 -3.70 -1.10
N LEU A 208 3.88 -3.33 0.17
CA LEU A 208 4.67 -4.06 1.16
C LEU A 208 3.93 -5.34 1.55
N SER A 209 4.63 -6.47 1.45
CA SER A 209 4.12 -7.80 1.80
C SER A 209 5.03 -8.50 2.80
N ASP A 210 4.62 -9.69 3.23
CA ASP A 210 5.34 -10.63 4.07
C ASP A 210 6.03 -11.75 3.27
N VAL A 211 6.18 -11.57 1.96
CA VAL A 211 6.86 -12.50 1.04
C VAL A 211 7.78 -11.72 0.10
N ALA A 212 8.77 -12.41 -0.48
CA ALA A 212 9.76 -11.85 -1.41
C ALA A 212 9.13 -11.14 -2.62
N GLY A 213 8.03 -11.68 -3.14
CA GLY A 213 7.39 -11.23 -4.38
C GLY A 213 6.63 -12.38 -5.01
N ILE A 214 6.65 -12.47 -6.33
CA ILE A 214 6.08 -13.58 -7.10
C ILE A 214 7.18 -14.60 -7.39
N LEU A 215 7.06 -15.78 -6.80
CA LEU A 215 7.94 -16.92 -7.04
C LEU A 215 7.31 -17.84 -8.08
N ARG A 216 8.12 -18.38 -9.00
CA ARG A 216 7.65 -19.40 -9.94
C ARG A 216 7.38 -20.73 -9.23
N ASP A 217 8.23 -21.08 -8.28
CA ASP A 217 8.00 -22.14 -7.30
C ASP A 217 7.95 -21.54 -5.90
N ARG A 218 6.80 -21.68 -5.23
CA ARG A 218 6.56 -21.12 -3.89
C ARG A 218 7.47 -21.69 -2.81
N LYS A 219 8.17 -22.79 -3.08
CA LYS A 219 9.11 -23.43 -2.16
C LYS A 219 10.57 -23.04 -2.40
N ASP A 220 10.85 -22.28 -3.45
CA ASP A 220 12.21 -21.90 -3.84
C ASP A 220 12.30 -20.40 -4.11
N ASP A 221 12.86 -19.67 -3.14
CA ASP A 221 13.07 -18.22 -3.22
C ASP A 221 13.99 -17.80 -4.39
N SER A 222 14.83 -18.71 -4.90
CA SER A 222 15.67 -18.43 -6.07
C SER A 222 14.86 -18.26 -7.37
N THR A 223 13.59 -18.66 -7.34
CA THR A 223 12.66 -18.54 -8.46
C THR A 223 11.88 -17.22 -8.46
N LEU A 224 12.31 -16.23 -7.65
CA LEU A 224 11.76 -14.88 -7.66
C LEU A 224 11.78 -14.28 -9.06
N ILE A 225 10.61 -13.87 -9.53
CA ILE A 225 10.47 -13.19 -10.80
C ILE A 225 10.64 -11.70 -10.53
N SER A 226 11.74 -11.12 -11.00
CA SER A 226 12.05 -9.69 -10.77
C SER A 226 11.12 -8.76 -11.57
N THR A 227 10.75 -9.12 -12.80
CA THR A 227 9.89 -8.29 -13.67
C THR A 227 8.84 -9.13 -14.37
N LEU A 228 7.61 -8.63 -14.37
CA LEU A 228 6.48 -9.15 -15.12
C LEU A 228 5.78 -8.04 -15.90
N THR A 229 5.32 -8.34 -17.11
CA THR A 229 4.25 -7.55 -17.72
C THR A 229 2.91 -7.91 -17.10
N LYS A 230 1.90 -7.04 -17.25
CA LYS A 230 0.54 -7.34 -16.82
C LYS A 230 -0.01 -8.65 -17.43
N ASP A 231 0.35 -8.95 -18.68
CA ASP A 231 -0.12 -10.14 -19.38
C ASP A 231 0.59 -11.41 -18.87
N GLU A 232 1.89 -11.30 -18.55
CA GLU A 232 2.64 -12.38 -17.91
C GLU A 232 2.10 -12.68 -16.50
N ALA A 233 1.73 -11.63 -15.73
CA ALA A 233 1.12 -11.79 -14.41
C ALA A 233 -0.26 -12.45 -14.51
N ALA A 234 -1.12 -12.03 -15.45
CA ALA A 234 -2.42 -12.65 -15.68
C ALA A 234 -2.31 -14.12 -16.12
N ARG A 235 -1.28 -14.46 -16.91
CA ARG A 235 -1.00 -15.86 -17.26
C ARG A 235 -0.62 -16.68 -16.03
N LEU A 236 0.28 -16.18 -15.18
CA LEU A 236 0.69 -16.86 -13.95
C LEU A 236 -0.47 -17.08 -12.97
N GLU A 237 -1.44 -16.16 -12.95
CA GLU A 237 -2.71 -16.35 -12.23
C GLU A 237 -3.52 -17.51 -12.82
N SER A 238 -3.69 -17.56 -14.15
CA SER A 238 -4.42 -18.66 -14.81
C SER A 238 -3.74 -20.02 -14.68
N GLU A 239 -2.41 -20.05 -14.52
CA GLU A 239 -1.61 -21.26 -14.30
C GLU A 239 -1.62 -21.73 -12.83
N GLY A 240 -2.25 -20.99 -11.92
CA GLY A 240 -2.27 -21.33 -10.48
C GLY A 240 -0.96 -21.04 -9.74
N VAL A 241 -0.04 -20.28 -10.34
CA VAL A 241 1.20 -19.84 -9.66
C VAL A 241 0.89 -18.74 -8.64
N ILE A 242 -0.01 -17.82 -9.02
CA ILE A 242 -0.48 -16.73 -8.16
C ILE A 242 -1.83 -17.13 -7.56
N GLU A 243 -1.90 -17.26 -6.24
CA GLU A 243 -3.12 -17.72 -5.55
C GLU A 243 -3.34 -17.02 -4.21
N GLY A 244 -4.54 -17.22 -3.65
CA GLY A 244 -4.88 -16.82 -2.29
C GLY A 244 -4.76 -15.31 -2.07
N GLY A 245 -4.09 -14.92 -0.97
CA GLY A 245 -3.90 -13.52 -0.61
C GLY A 245 -3.07 -12.69 -1.61
N MET A 246 -2.42 -13.34 -2.58
CA MET A 246 -1.63 -12.66 -3.61
C MET A 246 -2.48 -12.08 -4.73
N LEU A 247 -3.61 -12.75 -5.05
CA LEU A 247 -4.54 -12.31 -6.09
C LEU A 247 -4.95 -10.83 -5.98
N PRO A 248 -5.45 -10.34 -4.83
CA PRO A 248 -5.84 -8.93 -4.72
C PRO A 248 -4.65 -7.95 -4.84
N LYS A 249 -3.42 -8.39 -4.55
CA LYS A 249 -2.21 -7.55 -4.69
C LYS A 249 -1.81 -7.43 -6.16
N VAL A 250 -1.83 -8.55 -6.87
CA VAL A 250 -1.52 -8.59 -8.30
C VAL A 250 -2.57 -7.85 -9.10
N ASP A 251 -3.86 -8.03 -8.81
CA ASP A 251 -4.95 -7.25 -9.40
C ASP A 251 -4.75 -5.74 -9.17
N ALA A 252 -4.39 -5.32 -7.94
CA ALA A 252 -4.11 -3.92 -7.65
C ALA A 252 -2.91 -3.39 -8.47
N CYS A 253 -1.83 -4.16 -8.60
CA CYS A 253 -0.67 -3.80 -9.42
C CYS A 253 -1.01 -3.69 -10.91
N ILE A 254 -1.75 -4.67 -11.45
CA ILE A 254 -2.21 -4.67 -12.85
C ILE A 254 -3.08 -3.44 -13.13
N ARG A 255 -4.10 -3.21 -12.30
CA ARG A 255 -5.00 -2.05 -12.42
C ARG A 255 -4.24 -0.73 -12.35
N ALA A 256 -3.25 -0.63 -11.46
CA ALA A 256 -2.41 0.56 -11.36
C ALA A 256 -1.71 0.87 -12.69
N VAL A 257 -1.02 -0.11 -13.28
CA VAL A 257 -0.26 0.10 -14.52
C VAL A 257 -1.14 0.29 -15.74
N GLU A 258 -2.32 -0.32 -15.75
CA GLU A 258 -3.34 -0.07 -16.78
C GLU A 258 -3.91 1.34 -16.70
N ALA A 259 -4.08 1.86 -15.49
CA ALA A 259 -4.55 3.23 -15.23
C ALA A 259 -3.45 4.30 -15.40
N GLY A 260 -2.22 3.91 -15.78
CA GLY A 260 -1.15 4.84 -16.12
C GLY A 260 -0.09 5.06 -15.04
N VAL A 261 -0.13 4.30 -13.93
CA VAL A 261 1.02 4.24 -12.99
C VAL A 261 2.19 3.58 -13.73
N ARG A 262 3.38 4.18 -13.66
CA ARG A 262 4.50 3.72 -14.50
C ARG A 262 4.97 2.31 -14.16
N LYS A 263 5.09 2.01 -12.86
CA LYS A 263 5.49 0.71 -12.34
C LYS A 263 4.76 0.40 -11.04
N ALA A 264 4.32 -0.84 -10.86
CA ALA A 264 3.81 -1.33 -9.58
C ALA A 264 4.77 -2.37 -9.01
N HIS A 265 5.02 -2.33 -7.71
CA HIS A 265 6.04 -3.14 -7.04
C HIS A 265 5.40 -3.94 -5.92
N MET A 266 5.80 -5.19 -5.79
CA MET A 266 5.50 -6.02 -4.64
C MET A 266 6.82 -6.43 -4.00
N ILE A 267 7.06 -5.99 -2.78
CA ILE A 267 8.33 -6.19 -2.11
C ILE A 267 8.16 -6.75 -0.69
N ASP A 268 9.20 -7.42 -0.22
CA ASP A 268 9.26 -7.94 1.14
C ASP A 268 9.50 -6.82 2.15
N GLY A 269 8.47 -6.51 2.93
CA GLY A 269 8.56 -5.51 4.00
C GLY A 269 9.42 -5.94 5.18
N ARG A 270 9.85 -7.21 5.26
CA ARG A 270 10.71 -7.73 6.34
C ARG A 270 12.18 -7.42 6.12
N ILE A 271 12.56 -6.98 4.92
CA ILE A 271 13.92 -6.58 4.60
C ILE A 271 14.14 -5.15 5.10
N PRO A 272 15.16 -4.89 5.94
CA PRO A 272 15.49 -3.53 6.37
C PRO A 272 15.67 -2.60 5.18
N HIS A 273 14.97 -1.46 5.21
CA HIS A 273 14.96 -0.47 4.14
C HIS A 273 14.58 -1.02 2.74
N ALA A 274 13.73 -2.04 2.66
CA ALA A 274 13.24 -2.62 1.39
C ALA A 274 12.80 -1.57 0.37
N LEU A 275 12.13 -0.50 0.83
CA LEU A 275 11.68 0.59 -0.03
C LEU A 275 12.85 1.32 -0.72
N LEU A 276 13.94 1.58 -0.01
CA LEU A 276 15.12 2.21 -0.60
C LEU A 276 15.85 1.25 -1.54
N LEU A 277 15.95 -0.02 -1.17
CA LEU A 277 16.55 -1.04 -2.04
C LEU A 277 15.78 -1.18 -3.35
N GLU A 278 14.44 -1.14 -3.32
CA GLU A 278 13.61 -1.22 -4.53
C GLU A 278 13.70 0.05 -5.41
N ILE A 279 13.85 1.23 -4.80
CA ILE A 279 13.85 2.49 -5.55
C ILE A 279 15.24 2.83 -6.10
N PHE A 280 16.30 2.52 -5.36
CA PHE A 280 17.67 2.99 -5.60
C PHE A 280 18.64 1.89 -6.07
N THR A 281 18.16 0.72 -6.47
CA THR A 281 19.00 -0.35 -7.02
C THR A 281 18.39 -0.98 -8.28
N ASP A 282 19.24 -1.48 -9.18
CA ASP A 282 18.81 -2.12 -10.43
C ASP A 282 18.23 -3.53 -10.24
N LYS A 283 18.64 -4.23 -9.16
CA LYS A 283 18.19 -5.60 -8.91
C LYS A 283 16.82 -5.65 -8.22
N GLY A 284 16.47 -4.60 -7.46
CA GLY A 284 15.29 -4.59 -6.60
C GLY A 284 15.34 -5.67 -5.51
N VAL A 285 14.28 -5.74 -4.71
CA VAL A 285 14.08 -6.71 -3.63
C VAL A 285 12.75 -7.46 -3.73
N GLY A 286 12.03 -7.30 -4.85
CA GLY A 286 10.83 -8.06 -5.13
C GLY A 286 10.49 -8.16 -6.60
N THR A 287 9.18 -8.11 -6.89
CA THR A 287 8.66 -8.21 -8.24
C THR A 287 8.07 -6.87 -8.68
N GLU A 288 8.56 -6.34 -9.80
CA GLU A 288 7.91 -5.23 -10.49
C GLU A 288 6.96 -5.73 -11.58
N ILE A 289 5.79 -5.09 -11.66
CA ILE A 289 4.79 -5.26 -12.70
C ILE A 289 4.76 -3.99 -13.56
N ILE A 290 4.86 -4.16 -14.87
CA ILE A 290 4.84 -3.11 -15.88
C ILE A 290 3.74 -3.35 -16.92
N ARG A 291 3.33 -2.31 -17.64
CA ARG A 291 2.29 -2.43 -18.67
C ARG A 291 2.72 -3.31 -19.85
N SER A 292 3.93 -3.09 -20.36
CA SER A 292 4.55 -3.86 -21.45
C SER A 292 6.06 -3.69 -21.38
N ARG A 293 6.82 -4.61 -21.99
CA ARG A 293 8.23 -4.38 -22.25
C ARG A 293 8.33 -3.29 -23.34
N GLY A 294 9.25 -2.35 -23.15
CA GLY A 294 9.53 -1.30 -24.13
C GLY A 294 10.10 -1.84 -25.43
#